data_AF-A0A937K694-F1
#
_entry.id   AF-A0A937K694-F1
#
_cell.length_a   1.000
_cell.length_b   1.000
_cell.length_c   1.000
_cell.angle_alpha   90.00
_cell.angle_beta   90.00
_cell.angle_gamma   90.00
#
_symmetry.space_group_name_H-M   'P 1'
#
loop_
_entity.id
_entity.type
_entity.pdbx_description
1 polymer ?
#
loop_
_entity_poly.entity_id
_entity_poly.type
_entity_poly.pdbx_seq_one_letter_code
_entity_poly.pdbx_strand_id
1 'polypeptide(L)'
;MTAIDRHFIADALGVTDDSLPEGDLPLDRFGARYLGFLRATYETEAFDAHPDYWTDLLLEALIQRKPGLALDAICAVLAACDDPEDLEIVAAGPLQELMDSHGTDLLTEIDDRANRAPRFRLALSMLWAEGGGPAMLKARIRAVAAEPEAVDNDELPPAVGLT
;
A
#
# COMPACT_ATOMS: atom_id res chain seq x y z
N MET A 1 8.17 13.44 8.91
CA MET A 1 6.74 13.10 8.79
C MET A 1 6.39 13.30 7.33
N THR A 2 6.19 12.21 6.60
CA THR A 2 5.90 12.24 5.16
C THR A 2 4.40 12.49 4.95
N ALA A 3 4.05 13.31 3.97
CA ALA A 3 2.68 13.73 3.69
C ALA A 3 2.43 13.84 2.18
N ILE A 4 1.15 13.77 1.80
CA ILE A 4 0.68 13.98 0.43
C ILE A 4 0.32 15.46 0.30
N ASP A 5 1.01 16.13 -0.62
CA ASP A 5 0.80 17.54 -0.95
C ASP A 5 -0.67 17.85 -1.26
N ARG A 6 -1.23 18.88 -0.61
CA ARG A 6 -2.65 19.25 -0.77
C ARG A 6 -3.03 19.56 -2.22
N HIS A 7 -2.15 20.23 -2.94
CA HIS A 7 -2.42 20.59 -4.34
C HIS A 7 -2.49 19.35 -5.23
N PHE A 8 -1.61 18.37 -5.00
CA PHE A 8 -1.69 17.06 -5.65
C PHE A 8 -3.01 16.35 -5.34
N ILE A 9 -3.49 16.38 -4.10
CA ILE A 9 -4.78 15.76 -3.74
C ILE A 9 -5.92 16.42 -4.50
N ALA A 10 -5.95 17.75 -4.56
CA ALA A 10 -6.99 18.49 -5.28
C ALA A 10 -7.02 18.12 -6.76
N ASP A 11 -5.84 18.11 -7.40
CA ASP A 11 -5.68 17.73 -8.79
C ASP A 11 -6.05 16.25 -9.05
N ALA A 12 -5.64 15.33 -8.17
CA ALA A 12 -5.97 13.91 -8.26
C ALA A 12 -7.48 13.65 -8.15
N LEU A 13 -8.17 14.38 -7.27
CA LEU A 13 -9.61 14.23 -7.04
C LEU A 13 -10.47 15.10 -7.96
N GLY A 14 -9.86 15.92 -8.84
CA GLY A 14 -10.58 16.82 -9.74
C GLY A 14 -11.34 17.94 -9.02
N VAL A 15 -10.85 18.37 -7.86
CA VAL A 15 -11.44 19.44 -7.04
C VAL A 15 -10.47 20.61 -6.90
N THR A 16 -10.91 21.71 -6.29
CA THR A 16 -10.03 22.86 -5.99
C THR A 16 -9.39 22.72 -4.62
N ASP A 17 -8.19 23.26 -4.43
CA ASP A 17 -7.50 23.27 -3.13
C ASP A 17 -8.41 23.80 -2.00
N ASP A 18 -9.17 24.88 -2.26
CA ASP A 18 -10.11 25.52 -1.32
C ASP A 18 -11.25 24.60 -0.84
N SER A 19 -11.52 23.50 -1.54
CA SER A 19 -12.52 22.50 -1.13
C SER A 19 -11.98 21.45 -0.15
N LEU A 20 -10.66 21.38 0.01
CA LEU A 20 -9.97 20.46 0.92
C LEU A 20 -9.65 21.12 2.26
N PRO A 21 -9.52 20.33 3.35
CA PRO A 21 -8.95 20.81 4.60
C PRO A 21 -7.57 21.47 4.40
N GLU A 22 -7.23 22.43 5.27
CA GLU A 22 -5.90 23.05 5.24
C GLU A 22 -4.79 22.05 5.60
N GLY A 23 -3.66 22.17 4.89
CA GLY A 23 -2.45 21.37 5.09
C GLY A 23 -2.37 20.11 4.22
N ASP A 24 -1.17 19.57 4.13
CA ASP A 24 -0.90 18.30 3.46
C ASP A 24 -1.50 17.13 4.26
N LEU A 25 -1.84 16.04 3.58
CA LEU A 25 -2.41 14.84 4.21
C LEU A 25 -1.29 13.94 4.75
N PRO A 26 -1.16 13.75 6.08
CA PRO A 26 -0.16 12.85 6.64
C PRO A 26 -0.38 11.40 6.18
N LEU A 27 0.71 10.68 5.87
CA LEU A 27 0.61 9.31 5.35
C LEU A 27 0.00 8.32 6.35
N ASP A 28 0.24 8.50 7.66
CA ASP A 28 -0.38 7.69 8.71
C ASP A 28 -1.90 7.86 8.74
N ARG A 29 -2.39 9.10 8.58
CA ARG A 29 -3.82 9.40 8.46
C ARG A 29 -4.41 8.82 7.18
N PHE A 30 -3.71 8.95 6.06
CA PHE A 30 -4.12 8.31 4.80
C PHE A 30 -4.19 6.79 4.97
N GLY A 31 -3.14 6.17 5.51
CA GLY A 31 -3.02 4.72 5.66
C GLY A 31 -4.14 4.13 6.51
N ALA A 32 -4.44 4.73 7.66
CA ALA A 32 -5.55 4.29 8.52
C ALA A 32 -6.91 4.40 7.82
N ARG A 33 -7.11 5.44 7.01
CA ARG A 33 -8.38 5.67 6.32
C ARG A 33 -8.56 4.74 5.11
N TYR A 34 -7.50 4.51 4.34
CA TYR A 34 -7.52 3.58 3.22
C TYR A 34 -7.68 2.13 3.70
N LEU A 35 -7.02 1.73 4.80
CA LEU A 35 -7.26 0.41 5.40
C LEU A 35 -8.73 0.23 5.82
N GLY A 36 -9.32 1.27 6.44
CA GLY A 36 -10.75 1.26 6.79
C GLY A 36 -11.66 1.10 5.56
N PHE A 37 -11.32 1.76 4.45
CA PHE A 37 -12.01 1.57 3.17
C PHE A 37 -11.86 0.12 2.67
N LEU A 38 -10.63 -0.39 2.56
CA LEU A 38 -10.35 -1.76 2.10
C LEU A 38 -11.14 -2.81 2.90
N ARG A 39 -11.12 -2.73 4.24
CA ARG A 39 -11.90 -3.62 5.12
C ARG A 39 -13.40 -3.55 4.85
N ALA A 40 -13.93 -2.34 4.66
CA ALA A 40 -15.35 -2.13 4.44
C ALA A 40 -15.82 -2.57 3.04
N THR A 41 -14.91 -2.65 2.08
CA THR A 41 -15.26 -2.89 0.67
C THR A 41 -14.71 -4.16 0.06
N TYR A 42 -13.89 -4.93 0.77
CA TYR A 42 -13.24 -6.12 0.21
C TYR A 42 -14.24 -7.14 -0.39
N GLU A 43 -15.41 -7.31 0.23
CA GLU A 43 -16.44 -8.25 -0.22
C GLU A 43 -17.61 -7.59 -1.00
N THR A 44 -17.56 -6.29 -1.27
CA THR A 44 -18.69 -5.56 -1.87
C THR A 44 -18.45 -5.14 -3.32
N GLU A 45 -19.48 -5.29 -4.16
CA GLU A 45 -19.45 -4.80 -5.55
C GLU A 45 -19.74 -3.29 -5.65
N ALA A 46 -20.27 -2.66 -4.59
CA ALA A 46 -20.64 -1.23 -4.56
C ALA A 46 -19.62 -0.37 -3.78
N PHE A 47 -18.33 -0.61 -4.01
CA PHE A 47 -17.24 0.06 -3.29
C PHE A 47 -17.16 1.57 -3.59
N ASP A 48 -17.58 1.99 -4.79
CA ASP A 48 -17.57 3.38 -5.25
C ASP A 48 -18.55 4.29 -4.51
N ALA A 49 -19.58 3.71 -3.88
CA ALA A 49 -20.52 4.43 -3.02
C ALA A 49 -20.00 4.67 -1.59
N HIS A 50 -18.87 4.06 -1.21
CA HIS A 50 -18.32 4.22 0.13
C HIS A 50 -17.80 5.66 0.31
N PRO A 51 -18.06 6.32 1.47
CA PRO A 51 -17.63 7.71 1.69
C PRO A 51 -16.10 7.92 1.63
N ASP A 52 -15.34 6.83 1.76
CA ASP A 52 -13.88 6.85 1.66
C ASP A 52 -13.32 6.37 0.32
N TYR A 53 -14.15 6.18 -0.71
CA TYR A 53 -13.69 5.82 -2.05
C TYR A 53 -12.63 6.79 -2.63
N TRP A 54 -12.64 8.05 -2.19
CA TRP A 54 -11.60 9.03 -2.55
C TRP A 54 -10.18 8.57 -2.21
N THR A 55 -10.00 7.71 -1.20
CA THR A 55 -8.68 7.17 -0.83
C THR A 55 -8.12 6.25 -1.90
N ASP A 56 -8.99 5.49 -2.57
CA ASP A 56 -8.64 4.60 -3.67
C ASP A 56 -8.23 5.41 -4.91
N LEU A 57 -9.06 6.38 -5.31
CA LEU A 57 -8.75 7.32 -6.40
C LEU A 57 -7.43 8.06 -6.17
N LEU A 58 -7.16 8.47 -4.92
CA LEU A 58 -5.91 9.13 -4.57
C LEU A 58 -4.72 8.17 -4.67
N LEU A 59 -4.87 6.92 -4.25
CA LEU A 59 -3.79 5.93 -4.36
C LEU A 59 -3.51 5.59 -5.82
N GLU A 60 -4.54 5.39 -6.64
CA GLU A 60 -4.40 5.17 -8.08
C GLU A 60 -3.60 6.32 -8.71
N ALA A 61 -3.96 7.58 -8.40
CA ALA A 61 -3.22 8.74 -8.88
C ALA A 61 -1.76 8.76 -8.40
N LEU A 62 -1.49 8.35 -7.15
CA LEU A 62 -0.12 8.20 -6.64
C LEU A 62 0.64 7.13 -7.39
N ILE A 63 0.06 5.95 -7.63
CA ILE A 63 0.69 4.85 -8.38
C ILE A 63 1.12 5.37 -9.75
N GLN A 64 0.20 6.00 -10.49
CA GLN A 64 0.45 6.45 -11.86
C GLN A 64 1.45 7.61 -11.98
N ARG A 65 1.52 8.49 -10.96
CA ARG A 65 2.21 9.80 -11.10
C ARG A 65 3.37 9.99 -10.15
N LYS A 66 3.38 9.28 -9.02
CA LYS A 66 4.37 9.39 -7.93
C LYS A 66 4.62 8.01 -7.28
N PRO A 67 5.10 6.99 -8.02
CA PRO A 67 5.16 5.60 -7.55
C PRO A 67 5.99 5.40 -6.27
N GLY A 68 7.04 6.20 -6.05
CA GLY A 68 7.79 6.18 -4.78
C GLY A 68 6.95 6.64 -3.58
N LEU A 69 6.13 7.69 -3.75
CA LEU A 69 5.20 8.15 -2.71
C LEU A 69 4.01 7.17 -2.56
N ALA A 70 3.60 6.48 -3.62
CA ALA A 70 2.64 5.38 -3.53
C ALA A 70 3.17 4.24 -2.66
N LEU A 71 4.44 3.86 -2.83
CA LEU A 71 5.09 2.86 -1.97
C LEU A 71 5.10 3.32 -0.49
N ASP A 72 5.42 4.59 -0.24
CA ASP A 72 5.37 5.16 1.11
C ASP A 72 3.96 5.13 1.70
N ALA A 73 2.95 5.47 0.90
CA ALA A 73 1.55 5.44 1.31
C ALA A 73 1.09 4.01 1.64
N ILE A 74 1.41 3.02 0.80
CA ILE A 74 1.12 1.61 1.07
C ILE A 74 1.85 1.13 2.34
N CYS A 75 3.09 1.55 2.58
CA CYS A 75 3.77 1.21 3.82
C CYS A 75 3.08 1.80 5.06
N ALA A 76 2.47 2.98 4.95
CA ALA A 76 1.65 3.55 6.03
C ALA A 76 0.35 2.75 6.26
N VAL A 77 -0.25 2.18 5.21
CA VAL A 77 -1.37 1.24 5.31
C VAL A 77 -0.93 -0.03 6.03
N LEU A 78 0.19 -0.63 5.62
CA LEU A 78 0.78 -1.82 6.27
C LEU A 78 1.10 -1.58 7.76
N ALA A 79 1.51 -0.36 8.11
CA ALA A 79 1.77 0.02 9.50
C ALA A 79 0.48 0.07 10.35
N ALA A 80 -0.67 0.33 9.71
CA ALA A 80 -1.98 0.36 10.35
C ALA A 80 -2.68 -1.00 10.43
N CYS A 81 -2.19 -2.03 9.74
CA CYS A 81 -2.73 -3.39 9.83
C CYS A 81 -2.67 -3.93 11.26
N ASP A 82 -3.77 -4.54 11.69
CA ASP A 82 -3.96 -5.12 13.02
C ASP A 82 -3.77 -6.65 12.99
N ASP A 83 -4.10 -7.30 11.87
CA ASP A 83 -4.06 -8.76 11.71
C ASP A 83 -3.52 -9.21 10.33
N PRO A 84 -3.27 -10.52 10.13
CA PRO A 84 -2.80 -11.05 8.85
C PRO A 84 -3.78 -10.86 7.68
N GLU A 85 -5.09 -10.82 7.94
CA GLU A 85 -6.12 -10.64 6.90
C GLU A 85 -5.99 -9.25 6.26
N ASP A 86 -5.73 -8.21 7.07
CA ASP A 86 -5.41 -6.89 6.54
C ASP A 86 -4.20 -6.91 5.60
N LEU A 87 -3.13 -7.62 5.98
CA LEU A 87 -1.93 -7.71 5.14
C LEU A 87 -2.23 -8.39 3.82
N GLU A 88 -3.05 -9.43 3.82
CA GLU A 88 -3.46 -10.14 2.61
C GLU A 88 -4.27 -9.21 1.69
N ILE A 89 -5.22 -8.45 2.23
CA ILE A 89 -6.02 -7.48 1.46
C ILE A 89 -5.10 -6.41 0.83
N VAL A 90 -4.18 -5.86 1.61
CA VAL A 90 -3.23 -4.82 1.12
C VAL A 90 -2.24 -5.41 0.11
N ALA A 91 -1.79 -6.65 0.32
CA ALA A 91 -0.88 -7.33 -0.60
C ALA A 91 -1.55 -7.64 -1.94
N ALA A 92 -2.75 -8.21 -1.92
CA ALA A 92 -3.48 -8.63 -3.12
C ALA A 92 -4.06 -7.46 -3.92
N GLY A 93 -4.38 -6.34 -3.27
CA GLY A 93 -4.86 -5.13 -3.92
C GLY A 93 -3.73 -4.15 -4.23
N PRO A 94 -3.60 -3.07 -3.43
CA PRO A 94 -2.78 -1.90 -3.77
C PRO A 94 -1.28 -2.20 -3.94
N LEU A 95 -0.71 -3.12 -3.15
CA LEU A 95 0.71 -3.46 -3.29
C LEU A 95 0.95 -4.22 -4.60
N GLN A 96 0.10 -5.17 -4.95
CA GLN A 96 0.21 -5.89 -6.22
C GLN A 96 0.07 -4.95 -7.41
N GLU A 97 -0.90 -4.02 -7.37
CA GLU A 97 -1.08 -3.03 -8.43
C GLU A 97 0.17 -2.16 -8.64
N LEU A 98 0.78 -1.69 -7.56
CA LEU A 98 2.03 -0.93 -7.64
C LEU A 98 3.18 -1.80 -8.19
N MET A 99 3.27 -3.07 -7.79
CA MET A 99 4.32 -3.96 -8.29
C MET A 99 4.16 -4.28 -9.77
N ASP A 100 2.93 -4.51 -10.22
CA ASP A 100 2.62 -4.81 -11.62
C ASP A 100 2.90 -3.58 -12.52
N SER A 101 2.64 -2.36 -12.02
CA SER A 101 2.84 -1.12 -12.77
C SER A 101 4.28 -0.61 -12.73
N HIS A 102 4.92 -0.62 -11.55
CA HIS A 102 6.19 0.08 -11.28
C HIS A 102 7.21 -0.74 -10.48
N GLY A 103 6.96 -2.02 -10.20
CA GLY A 103 7.82 -2.82 -9.32
C GLY A 103 9.26 -2.96 -9.84
N THR A 104 9.48 -2.91 -11.15
CA THR A 104 10.84 -2.92 -11.74
C THR A 104 11.59 -1.60 -11.49
N ASP A 105 10.88 -0.48 -11.47
CA ASP A 105 11.48 0.85 -11.24
C ASP A 105 11.80 1.08 -9.75
N LEU A 106 11.10 0.38 -8.86
CA LEU A 106 11.19 0.52 -7.40
C LEU A 106 12.09 -0.52 -6.72
N LEU A 107 12.89 -1.29 -7.47
CA LEU A 107 13.65 -2.42 -6.90
C LEU A 107 14.57 -2.01 -5.75
N THR A 108 15.22 -0.84 -5.84
CA THR A 108 16.13 -0.37 -4.78
C THR A 108 15.36 -0.05 -3.51
N GLU A 109 14.25 0.66 -3.63
CA GLU A 109 13.38 1.05 -2.52
C GLU A 109 12.74 -0.17 -1.86
N ILE A 110 12.35 -1.17 -2.66
CA ILE A 110 11.81 -2.44 -2.18
C ILE A 110 12.87 -3.19 -1.37
N ASP A 111 14.09 -3.34 -1.90
CA ASP A 111 15.18 -4.03 -1.22
C ASP A 111 15.53 -3.32 0.10
N ASP A 112 15.69 -2.00 0.08
CA ASP A 112 16.00 -1.19 1.27
C ASP A 112 14.91 -1.29 2.34
N ARG A 113 13.64 -1.27 1.94
CA ARG A 113 12.50 -1.41 2.86
C ARG A 113 12.44 -2.82 3.43
N ALA A 114 12.57 -3.84 2.59
CA ALA A 114 12.53 -5.24 3.00
C ALA A 114 13.62 -5.52 4.05
N ASN A 115 14.83 -4.96 3.89
CA ASN A 115 15.92 -5.13 4.86
C ASN A 115 15.62 -4.59 6.27
N ARG A 116 14.71 -3.63 6.42
CA ARG A 116 14.43 -2.96 7.70
C ARG A 116 13.02 -3.16 8.25
N ALA A 117 12.08 -3.65 7.43
CA ALA A 117 10.66 -3.74 7.78
C ALA A 117 10.16 -5.20 7.67
N PRO A 118 10.12 -5.97 8.78
CA PRO A 118 9.72 -7.37 8.74
C PRO A 118 8.26 -7.54 8.29
N ARG A 119 7.37 -6.61 8.64
CA ARG A 119 5.98 -6.61 8.16
C ARG A 119 5.87 -6.38 6.65
N PHE A 120 6.74 -5.54 6.08
CA PHE A 120 6.83 -5.37 4.62
C PHE A 120 7.28 -6.66 3.94
N ARG A 121 8.29 -7.34 4.48
CA ARG A 121 8.74 -8.65 3.98
C ARG A 121 7.62 -9.69 3.99
N LEU A 122 6.79 -9.68 5.03
CA LEU A 122 5.63 -10.57 5.11
C LEU A 122 4.61 -10.22 4.01
N ALA A 123 4.24 -8.96 3.83
CA ALA A 123 3.35 -8.53 2.75
C ALA A 123 3.88 -8.91 1.35
N LEU A 124 5.19 -8.76 1.10
CA LEU A 124 5.82 -9.20 -0.14
C LEU A 124 5.71 -10.70 -0.39
N SER A 125 5.62 -11.52 0.66
CA SER A 125 5.43 -12.97 0.54
C SER A 125 4.03 -13.37 0.07
N MET A 126 3.04 -12.48 0.27
CA MET A 126 1.64 -12.68 -0.09
C MET A 126 1.32 -12.24 -1.52
N LEU A 127 2.23 -11.49 -2.16
CA LEU A 127 2.07 -11.05 -3.56
C LEU A 127 1.88 -12.20 -4.54
N TRP A 128 0.91 -12.02 -5.44
CA TRP A 128 0.57 -12.95 -6.50
C TRP A 128 0.26 -14.38 -6.01
N ALA A 129 -0.36 -14.51 -4.84
CA ALA A 129 -0.80 -15.79 -4.29
C ALA A 129 -1.71 -16.55 -5.27
N GLU A 130 -2.53 -15.83 -6.02
CA GLU A 130 -3.42 -16.38 -7.06
C GLU A 130 -2.76 -16.55 -8.44
N GLY A 131 -1.47 -16.19 -8.58
CA GLY A 131 -0.75 -16.16 -9.85
C GLY A 131 -0.52 -14.74 -10.38
N GLY A 132 0.02 -14.61 -11.61
CA GLY A 132 0.32 -13.30 -12.22
C GLY A 132 1.80 -12.90 -12.18
N GLY A 133 2.11 -11.60 -12.21
CA GLY A 133 3.43 -10.99 -12.00
C GLY A 133 4.55 -11.33 -13.03
N PRO A 134 5.39 -10.36 -13.42
CA PRO A 134 6.55 -10.64 -14.27
C PRO A 134 7.53 -11.61 -13.59
N ALA A 135 7.95 -12.67 -14.28
CA ALA A 135 8.76 -13.75 -13.70
C ALA A 135 10.04 -13.27 -13.00
N MET A 136 10.74 -12.29 -13.59
CA MET A 136 11.96 -11.72 -13.00
C MET A 136 11.67 -10.91 -11.74
N LEU A 137 10.63 -10.09 -11.77
CA LEU A 137 10.22 -9.30 -10.60
C LEU A 137 9.77 -10.23 -9.47
N LYS A 138 8.98 -11.26 -9.79
CA LYS A 138 8.61 -12.33 -8.87
C LYS A 138 9.82 -12.96 -8.19
N ALA A 139 10.84 -13.35 -8.96
CA ALA A 139 12.06 -13.93 -8.40
C ALA A 139 12.78 -12.95 -7.47
N ARG A 140 12.83 -11.66 -7.82
CA ARG A 140 13.47 -10.62 -6.99
C ARG A 140 12.72 -10.38 -5.68
N ILE A 141 11.39 -10.22 -5.75
CA ILE A 141 10.53 -10.06 -4.57
C ILE A 141 10.66 -11.27 -3.63
N ARG A 142 10.63 -12.49 -4.18
CA ARG A 142 10.77 -13.73 -3.38
C ARG A 142 12.13 -13.84 -2.69
N ALA A 143 13.18 -13.22 -3.21
CA ALA A 143 14.50 -13.21 -2.57
C ALA A 143 14.58 -12.34 -1.31
N VAL A 144 13.67 -11.36 -1.15
CA VAL A 144 13.65 -10.44 0.00
C VAL A 144 12.44 -10.61 0.91
N ALA A 145 11.39 -11.28 0.42
CA ALA A 145 10.21 -11.62 1.18
C ALA A 145 10.53 -12.44 2.46
N ALA A 146 9.56 -12.54 3.36
CA ALA A 146 9.62 -13.46 4.48
C ALA A 146 9.54 -14.90 3.97
N GLU A 147 10.17 -15.82 4.70
CA GLU A 147 10.02 -17.25 4.42
C GLU A 147 8.59 -17.70 4.76
N PRO A 148 8.04 -18.72 4.08
CA PRO A 148 6.66 -19.18 4.29
C PRO A 148 6.34 -19.55 5.75
N GLU A 149 7.33 -20.04 6.50
CA GLU A 149 7.20 -20.42 7.91
C GLU A 149 6.93 -19.22 8.84
N ALA A 150 7.24 -17.99 8.40
CA ALA A 150 6.94 -16.77 9.15
C ALA A 150 5.47 -16.31 9.01
N VAL A 151 4.69 -16.93 8.11
CA VAL A 151 3.27 -16.61 7.87
C VAL A 151 2.36 -17.34 8.89
N ASP A 152 2.83 -18.42 9.50
CA ASP A 152 2.01 -19.41 10.23
C ASP A 152 1.75 -19.07 11.72
N ASN A 153 2.03 -17.83 12.16
CA ASN A 153 2.05 -17.47 13.58
C ASN A 153 0.84 -16.67 14.08
N ASP A 154 -0.17 -16.39 13.26
CA ASP A 154 -1.34 -15.52 13.56
C ASP A 154 -1.00 -14.12 14.15
N GLU A 155 0.28 -13.79 14.31
CA GLU A 155 0.80 -12.56 14.90
C GLU A 155 1.54 -11.75 13.85
N LEU A 156 1.19 -10.48 13.73
CA LEU A 156 1.86 -9.58 12.80
C LEU A 156 3.27 -9.23 13.30
N PRO A 157 4.30 -9.28 12.43
CA PRO A 157 5.58 -8.67 12.73
C PRO A 157 5.42 -7.18 13.08
N PRO A 158 6.33 -6.60 13.87
CA PRO A 158 6.24 -5.19 14.24
C PRO A 158 6.29 -4.28 13.00
N ALA A 159 5.58 -3.16 13.07
CA ALA A 159 5.54 -2.14 12.01
C ALA A 159 6.84 -1.30 11.89
N VAL A 160 7.93 -1.71 12.55
CA VAL A 160 9.21 -1.00 12.52
C VAL A 160 9.74 -0.87 11.09
N GLY A 161 10.27 0.31 10.74
CA GLY A 161 10.90 0.55 9.43
C GLY A 161 9.93 0.84 8.27
N LEU A 162 8.61 0.88 8.53
CA LEU A 162 7.59 1.21 7.54
C LEU A 162 7.36 2.73 7.34
N THR A 163 7.70 3.56 8.33
CA THR A 163 7.53 5.03 8.31
C THR A 163 8.81 5.77 8.66
#